data_AF-A0A813DVQ1-F1
#
_entry.id   AF-A0A813DVQ1-F1
#
_cell.length_a   1.000
_cell.length_b   1.000
_cell.length_c   1.000
_cell.angle_alpha   90.00
_cell.angle_beta   90.00
_cell.angle_gamma   90.00
#
_symmetry.space_group_name_H-M   'P 1'
#
loop_
_entity.id
_entity.type
_entity.pdbx_description
1 polymer ?
#
loop_
_entity_poly.entity_id
_entity_poly.type
_entity_poly.pdbx_seq_one_letter_code
_entity_poly.pdbx_strand_id
1 'polypeptide(L)'
;MTLTQASPQVLAACCTEGRLEEFKLLTSDFDRIQKSLTDYLDTKRSAFPRFYLISDDELLSILGTSDPNAVQPHMLKLFDNCKTLEFSRNRVVVGMYSDEGEHFRFHQTQKAEGAVEDWMRAIDEQMQDTLQRLSKTAVYSYASQERMPWIQTYIGMVAILGSQIWWTWQVEDAFRQVAEGDKNAMKNELRRESKDVNDLIDLVRQPIDKLQRKKVNTLIILDVHARDVVDRFVRDSILNKEEFAWESVLRFYWDRKSDDVAIRQCTGQVAYCYEYMGLNGRLVITPLTDRCVMTLTTALTFKMGGAPAGPAGTGKTETVKDLAKSLAISCVVTNCGDGLDYRAMGVIFSGLAETGFWGCFDEFNRINVE
;
A
#
# COMPACT_ATOMS: atom_id res chain seq x y z
N MET A 1 -23.86 -29.43 -32.34
CA MET A 1 -23.73 -28.25 -33.22
C MET A 1 -23.68 -28.62 -34.71
N THR A 2 -22.80 -29.52 -35.15
CA THR A 2 -22.68 -29.93 -36.57
C THR A 2 -23.97 -30.51 -37.15
N LEU A 3 -24.71 -31.33 -36.40
CA LEU A 3 -26.01 -31.87 -36.82
C LEU A 3 -27.09 -30.79 -36.97
N THR A 4 -27.10 -29.81 -36.07
CA THR A 4 -28.00 -28.66 -36.13
C THR A 4 -27.68 -27.75 -37.32
N GLN A 5 -26.38 -27.59 -37.64
CA GLN A 5 -25.92 -26.83 -38.80
C GLN A 5 -26.30 -27.51 -40.13
N ALA A 6 -26.30 -28.85 -40.18
CA ALA A 6 -26.68 -29.61 -41.38
C ALA A 6 -28.20 -29.62 -41.64
N SER A 7 -29.04 -29.31 -40.66
CA SER A 7 -30.50 -29.29 -40.79
C SER A 7 -31.10 -28.10 -40.03
N PRO A 8 -31.11 -26.89 -40.64
CA PRO A 8 -31.44 -25.64 -39.97
C PRO A 8 -32.95 -25.43 -39.73
N GLN A 9 -33.80 -26.41 -40.08
CA GLN A 9 -35.23 -26.32 -39.83
C GLN A 9 -35.52 -26.41 -38.32
N VAL A 10 -36.05 -25.32 -37.75
CA VAL A 10 -36.28 -25.17 -36.30
C VAL A 10 -37.06 -26.33 -35.71
N LEU A 11 -38.14 -26.77 -36.38
CA LEU A 11 -39.01 -27.84 -35.87
C LEU A 11 -38.29 -29.20 -35.85
N ALA A 12 -37.49 -29.51 -36.87
CA ALA A 12 -36.68 -30.73 -36.90
C ALA A 12 -35.54 -30.71 -35.87
N ALA A 13 -34.92 -29.55 -35.65
CA ALA A 13 -33.86 -29.37 -34.67
C ALA A 13 -34.37 -29.43 -33.22
N CYS A 14 -35.56 -28.88 -32.93
CA CYS A 14 -36.16 -28.90 -31.60
C CYS A 14 -36.82 -30.24 -31.25
N CYS A 15 -37.41 -30.94 -32.22
CA CYS A 15 -38.10 -32.22 -31.99
C CYS A 15 -37.20 -33.45 -32.15
N THR A 16 -35.87 -33.28 -32.16
CA THR A 16 -34.97 -34.44 -32.15
C THR A 16 -35.10 -35.20 -30.83
N GLU A 17 -35.34 -36.51 -30.91
CA GLU A 17 -35.55 -37.38 -29.76
C GLU A 17 -34.35 -37.38 -28.80
N GLY A 18 -34.62 -37.42 -27.49
CA GLY A 18 -33.59 -37.47 -26.44
C GLY A 18 -32.84 -36.15 -26.17
N ARG A 19 -32.97 -35.13 -27.02
CA ARG A 19 -32.20 -33.88 -26.93
C ARG A 19 -32.46 -33.07 -25.66
N LEU A 20 -33.71 -33.07 -25.16
CA LEU A 20 -34.04 -32.39 -23.91
C LEU A 20 -33.32 -33.04 -22.72
N GLU A 21 -33.29 -34.37 -22.65
CA GLU A 21 -32.64 -35.10 -21.58
C GLU A 21 -31.11 -34.96 -21.67
N GLU A 22 -30.55 -34.98 -22.89
CA GLU A 22 -29.14 -34.67 -23.12
C GLU A 22 -28.77 -33.26 -22.61
N PHE A 23 -29.58 -32.24 -22.93
CA PHE A 23 -29.32 -30.88 -22.45
C PHE A 23 -29.43 -30.76 -20.93
N LYS A 24 -30.42 -31.40 -20.29
CA LYS A 24 -30.52 -31.41 -18.83
C LYS A 24 -29.29 -32.05 -18.17
N LEU A 25 -28.80 -33.16 -18.74
CA LEU A 25 -27.58 -33.82 -18.27
C LEU A 25 -26.36 -32.90 -18.43
N LEU A 26 -26.19 -32.29 -19.61
CA LEU A 26 -25.10 -31.34 -19.87
C LEU A 26 -25.16 -30.13 -18.93
N THR A 27 -26.34 -29.59 -18.63
CA THR A 27 -26.51 -28.53 -17.64
C THR A 27 -26.07 -28.99 -16.25
N SER A 28 -26.52 -30.17 -15.81
CA SER A 28 -26.11 -30.72 -14.51
C SER A 28 -24.59 -30.97 -14.41
N ASP A 29 -23.97 -31.44 -15.48
CA ASP A 29 -22.52 -31.63 -15.52
C ASP A 29 -21.78 -30.30 -15.54
N PHE A 30 -22.29 -29.31 -16.27
CA PHE A 30 -21.74 -27.96 -16.31
C PHE A 30 -21.76 -27.31 -14.92
N ASP A 31 -22.89 -27.38 -14.21
CA ASP A 31 -23.01 -26.84 -12.84
C ASP A 31 -22.02 -27.51 -11.88
N ARG A 32 -21.80 -28.83 -12.02
CA ARG A 32 -20.83 -29.59 -11.23
C ARG A 32 -19.39 -29.17 -11.52
N ILE A 33 -19.04 -28.99 -12.79
CA ILE A 33 -17.71 -28.53 -13.20
C ILE A 33 -17.47 -27.11 -12.72
N GLN A 34 -18.45 -26.22 -12.88
CA GLN A 34 -18.37 -24.84 -12.44
C GLN A 34 -18.15 -24.77 -10.92
N LYS A 35 -18.92 -25.53 -10.13
CA LYS A 35 -18.73 -25.60 -8.68
C LYS A 35 -17.32 -26.09 -8.31
N SER A 36 -16.85 -27.17 -8.94
CA SER A 36 -15.52 -27.72 -8.66
C SER A 36 -14.40 -26.74 -9.00
N LEU A 37 -14.58 -25.95 -10.07
CA LEU A 37 -13.65 -24.90 -10.45
C LEU A 37 -13.64 -23.76 -9.43
N THR A 38 -14.81 -23.29 -8.99
CA THR A 38 -14.93 -22.28 -7.93
C THR A 38 -14.25 -22.75 -6.65
N ASP A 39 -14.56 -23.96 -6.17
CA ASP A 39 -13.95 -24.54 -4.96
C ASP A 39 -12.41 -24.63 -5.09
N TYR A 40 -11.91 -24.98 -6.27
CA TYR A 40 -10.47 -25.02 -6.56
C TYR A 40 -9.84 -23.62 -6.52
N LEU A 41 -10.44 -22.62 -7.17
CA LEU A 41 -9.93 -21.26 -7.17
C LEU A 41 -9.95 -20.64 -5.77
N ASP A 42 -10.99 -20.88 -4.99
CA ASP A 42 -11.08 -20.40 -3.61
C ASP A 42 -10.00 -21.04 -2.73
N THR A 43 -9.69 -22.32 -2.92
CA THR A 43 -8.56 -22.97 -2.24
C THR A 43 -7.22 -22.29 -2.57
N LYS A 44 -7.02 -21.87 -3.83
CA LYS A 44 -5.82 -21.13 -4.24
C LYS A 44 -5.78 -19.72 -3.68
N ARG A 45 -6.94 -19.04 -3.60
CA ARG A 45 -7.06 -17.72 -3.00
C ARG A 45 -6.77 -17.73 -1.51
N SER A 46 -7.32 -18.69 -0.75
CA SER A 46 -6.99 -18.83 0.67
C SER A 46 -5.52 -19.21 0.90
N ALA A 47 -4.87 -19.89 -0.06
CA ALA A 47 -3.45 -20.16 0.02
C ALA A 47 -2.58 -18.92 -0.30
N PHE A 48 -3.02 -18.02 -1.16
CA PHE A 48 -2.37 -16.72 -1.35
C PHE A 48 -3.40 -15.62 -1.49
N PRO A 49 -3.76 -14.94 -0.37
CA PRO A 49 -4.91 -14.04 -0.30
C PRO A 49 -4.89 -12.86 -1.28
N ARG A 50 -3.73 -12.45 -1.79
CA ARG A 50 -3.65 -11.42 -2.84
C ARG A 50 -4.36 -11.86 -4.14
N PHE A 51 -4.58 -13.15 -4.37
CA PHE A 51 -5.37 -13.64 -5.51
C PHE A 51 -6.86 -13.29 -5.45
N TYR A 52 -7.38 -12.80 -4.31
CA TYR A 52 -8.71 -12.18 -4.26
C TYR A 52 -8.77 -10.85 -5.06
N LEU A 53 -7.63 -10.25 -5.41
CA LEU A 53 -7.54 -8.96 -6.12
C LEU A 53 -7.58 -9.08 -7.66
N ILE A 54 -7.59 -10.31 -8.18
CA ILE A 54 -7.61 -10.60 -9.61
C ILE A 54 -8.84 -11.45 -9.97
N SER A 55 -9.29 -11.36 -11.22
CA SER A 55 -10.44 -12.13 -11.68
C SER A 55 -10.13 -13.63 -11.79
N ASP A 56 -11.19 -14.45 -11.88
CA ASP A 56 -11.05 -15.90 -12.10
C ASP A 56 -10.23 -16.20 -13.37
N ASP A 57 -10.47 -15.48 -14.46
CA ASP A 57 -9.74 -15.65 -15.74
C ASP A 57 -8.24 -15.31 -15.59
N GLU A 58 -7.92 -14.26 -14.83
CA GLU A 58 -6.55 -13.84 -14.58
C GLU A 58 -5.83 -14.86 -13.70
N LEU A 59 -6.49 -15.35 -12.65
CA LEU A 59 -5.96 -16.40 -11.79
C LEU A 59 -5.74 -17.70 -12.57
N LEU A 60 -6.68 -18.08 -13.44
CA LEU A 60 -6.53 -19.24 -14.32
C LEU A 60 -5.39 -19.07 -15.33
N SER A 61 -5.14 -17.85 -15.82
CA SER A 61 -3.99 -17.58 -16.70
C SER A 61 -2.65 -17.83 -16.00
N ILE A 62 -2.59 -17.57 -14.70
CA ILE A 62 -1.41 -17.84 -13.86
C ILE A 62 -1.29 -19.34 -13.57
N LEU A 63 -2.39 -19.97 -13.14
CA LEU A 63 -2.42 -21.39 -12.75
C LEU A 63 -2.30 -22.36 -13.93
N GLY A 64 -2.68 -21.92 -15.14
CA GLY A 64 -2.68 -22.73 -16.35
C GLY A 64 -1.29 -22.98 -16.95
N THR A 65 -0.25 -22.38 -16.39
CA THR A 65 1.13 -22.52 -16.87
C THR A 65 2.11 -22.76 -15.73
N SER A 66 3.22 -23.42 -16.04
CA SER A 66 4.34 -23.63 -15.10
C SER A 66 5.44 -22.57 -15.23
N ASP A 67 5.26 -21.58 -16.12
CA ASP A 67 6.18 -20.46 -16.28
C ASP A 67 5.92 -19.39 -15.23
N PRO A 68 6.88 -19.12 -14.32
CA PRO A 68 6.73 -18.07 -13.30
C PRO A 68 6.48 -16.68 -13.88
N ASN A 69 6.88 -16.42 -15.13
CA ASN A 69 6.66 -15.11 -15.76
C ASN A 69 5.17 -14.79 -15.99
N ALA A 70 4.28 -15.78 -15.88
CA ALA A 70 2.85 -15.59 -16.03
C ALA A 70 2.23 -14.66 -14.96
N VAL A 71 2.90 -14.46 -13.81
CA VAL A 71 2.43 -13.51 -12.79
C VAL A 71 2.73 -12.06 -13.16
N GLN A 72 3.74 -11.80 -14.00
CA GLN A 72 4.25 -10.45 -14.28
C GLN A 72 3.16 -9.46 -14.75
N PRO A 73 2.22 -9.83 -15.65
CA PRO A 73 1.16 -8.92 -16.07
C PRO A 73 0.19 -8.49 -14.96
N HIS A 74 0.14 -9.26 -13.87
CA HIS A 74 -0.82 -9.09 -12.78
C HIS A 74 -0.21 -8.44 -11.53
N MET A 75 1.11 -8.20 -11.51
CA MET A 75 1.83 -7.72 -10.32
C MET A 75 1.29 -6.40 -9.76
N LEU A 76 0.92 -5.44 -10.63
CA LEU A 76 0.32 -4.16 -10.19
C LEU A 76 -1.10 -4.28 -9.63
N LYS A 77 -1.76 -5.44 -9.78
CA LYS A 77 -3.02 -5.73 -9.12
C LYS A 77 -2.81 -6.44 -7.78
N LEU A 78 -1.79 -7.27 -7.70
CA LEU A 78 -1.46 -8.07 -6.51
C LEU A 78 -0.69 -7.26 -5.44
N PHE A 79 0.10 -6.27 -5.86
CA PHE A 79 0.94 -5.41 -5.02
C PHE A 79 0.70 -3.94 -5.36
N ASP A 80 0.87 -3.04 -4.40
CA ASP A 80 0.52 -1.61 -4.58
C ASP A 80 1.30 -0.94 -5.72
N ASN A 81 2.63 -1.06 -5.73
CA ASN A 81 3.47 -0.51 -6.80
C ASN A 81 4.67 -1.38 -7.09
N CYS A 82 4.42 -2.68 -7.30
CA CYS A 82 5.41 -3.58 -7.89
C CYS A 82 4.97 -3.94 -9.30
N LYS A 83 5.72 -3.49 -10.30
CA LYS A 83 5.46 -3.78 -11.71
C LYS A 83 5.98 -5.14 -12.13
N THR A 84 7.22 -5.47 -11.73
CA THR A 84 7.84 -6.74 -12.13
C THR A 84 8.75 -7.31 -11.05
N LEU A 85 8.82 -8.63 -10.99
CA LEU A 85 9.84 -9.36 -10.25
C LEU A 85 11.14 -9.47 -11.06
N GLU A 86 12.29 -9.34 -10.41
CA GLU A 86 13.61 -9.58 -11.01
C GLU A 86 13.91 -11.08 -10.97
N PHE A 87 13.85 -11.76 -12.12
CA PHE A 87 14.22 -13.17 -12.24
C PHE A 87 15.68 -13.31 -12.68
N SER A 88 16.46 -14.06 -11.89
CA SER A 88 17.78 -14.56 -12.25
C SER A 88 17.67 -15.94 -12.95
N ARG A 89 18.81 -16.54 -13.28
CA ARG A 89 18.88 -17.88 -13.85
C ARG A 89 18.19 -18.89 -12.93
N ASN A 90 17.66 -19.98 -13.51
CA ASN A 90 17.00 -21.07 -12.78
C ASN A 90 15.77 -20.64 -11.97
N ARG A 91 14.96 -19.70 -12.49
CA ARG A 91 13.68 -19.29 -11.87
C ARG A 91 13.83 -18.73 -10.45
N VAL A 92 14.98 -18.14 -10.14
CA VAL A 92 15.22 -17.51 -8.83
C VAL A 92 14.79 -16.04 -8.90
N VAL A 93 13.89 -15.64 -8.03
CA VAL A 93 13.51 -14.23 -7.85
C VAL A 93 14.50 -13.56 -6.89
N VAL A 94 15.07 -12.45 -7.33
CA VAL A 94 16.13 -11.74 -6.60
C VAL A 94 15.74 -10.34 -6.14
N GLY A 95 14.62 -9.80 -6.60
CA GLY A 95 14.20 -8.44 -6.28
C GLY A 95 12.88 -8.03 -6.93
N MET A 96 12.50 -6.78 -6.73
CA MET A 96 11.25 -6.18 -7.23
C MET A 96 11.54 -4.83 -7.88
N TYR A 97 10.77 -4.49 -8.92
CA TYR A 97 10.79 -3.20 -9.60
C TYR A 97 9.44 -2.51 -9.45
N SER A 98 9.45 -1.21 -9.13
CA SER A 98 8.26 -0.37 -9.15
C SER A 98 7.86 0.02 -10.58
N ASP A 99 6.66 0.61 -10.73
CA ASP A 99 6.24 1.13 -12.04
C ASP A 99 7.14 2.26 -12.55
N GLU A 100 7.75 3.02 -11.64
CA GLU A 100 8.72 4.07 -11.99
C GLU A 100 10.10 3.51 -12.39
N GLY A 101 10.38 2.24 -12.07
CA GLY A 101 11.68 1.61 -12.25
C GLY A 101 12.63 1.73 -11.05
N GLU A 102 12.13 2.14 -9.88
CA GLU A 102 12.88 1.96 -8.64
C GLU A 102 12.96 0.47 -8.33
N HIS A 103 14.06 0.00 -7.74
CA HIS A 103 14.22 -1.42 -7.44
C HIS A 103 15.02 -1.65 -6.17
N PHE A 104 14.83 -2.83 -5.60
CA PHE A 104 15.66 -3.35 -4.52
C PHE A 104 15.81 -4.87 -4.68
N ARG A 105 16.89 -5.41 -4.13
CA ARG A 105 17.13 -6.85 -4.07
C ARG A 105 16.70 -7.40 -2.73
N PHE A 106 16.15 -8.61 -2.75
CA PHE A 106 15.80 -9.32 -1.53
C PHE A 106 17.02 -9.65 -0.70
N HIS A 107 16.85 -9.62 0.62
CA HIS A 107 17.86 -10.11 1.55
C HIS A 107 18.10 -11.61 1.34
N GLN A 108 17.02 -12.38 1.11
CA GLN A 108 17.08 -13.79 0.73
C GLN A 108 16.28 -14.02 -0.56
N THR A 109 16.95 -14.60 -1.56
CA THR A 109 16.32 -14.91 -2.85
C THR A 109 15.35 -16.07 -2.73
N GLN A 110 14.30 -16.08 -3.56
CA GLN A 110 13.27 -17.12 -3.54
C GLN A 110 13.25 -17.88 -4.86
N LYS A 111 12.93 -19.17 -4.82
CA LYS A 111 12.76 -19.97 -6.04
C LYS A 111 11.28 -20.01 -6.43
N ALA A 112 10.99 -19.69 -7.68
CA ALA A 112 9.66 -19.86 -8.25
C ALA A 112 9.49 -21.30 -8.77
N GLU A 113 9.50 -22.27 -7.84
CA GLU A 113 9.32 -23.70 -8.07
C GLU A 113 8.11 -24.19 -7.25
N GLY A 114 7.37 -25.16 -7.79
CA GLY A 114 6.17 -25.70 -7.12
C GLY A 114 4.91 -24.88 -7.40
N ALA A 115 3.98 -24.90 -6.44
CA ALA A 115 2.70 -24.23 -6.58
C ALA A 115 2.86 -22.70 -6.49
N VAL A 116 2.09 -21.96 -7.29
CA VAL A 116 2.28 -20.51 -7.45
C VAL A 116 1.97 -19.74 -6.17
N GLU A 117 0.95 -20.17 -5.45
CA GLU A 117 0.57 -19.63 -4.15
C GLU A 117 1.69 -19.71 -3.11
N ASP A 118 2.49 -20.80 -3.13
CA ASP A 118 3.52 -21.04 -2.12
C ASP A 118 4.71 -20.11 -2.31
N TRP A 119 5.23 -20.03 -3.54
CA TRP A 119 6.38 -19.16 -3.80
C TRP A 119 5.97 -17.69 -3.85
N MET A 120 4.75 -17.34 -4.28
CA MET A 120 4.26 -15.95 -4.19
C MET A 120 4.08 -15.50 -2.74
N ARG A 121 3.61 -16.39 -1.85
CA ARG A 121 3.58 -16.11 -0.41
C ARG A 121 4.98 -15.88 0.15
N ALA A 122 5.95 -16.71 -0.24
CA ALA A 122 7.35 -16.51 0.17
C ALA A 122 7.94 -15.19 -0.35
N ILE A 123 7.55 -14.74 -1.55
CA ILE A 123 7.94 -13.42 -2.09
C ILE A 123 7.36 -12.28 -1.26
N ASP A 124 6.09 -12.39 -0.85
CA ASP A 124 5.41 -11.39 -0.01
C ASP A 124 6.10 -11.24 1.35
N GLU A 125 6.38 -12.35 2.03
CA GLU A 125 7.10 -12.36 3.32
C GLU A 125 8.51 -11.79 3.17
N GLN A 126 9.22 -12.11 2.10
CA GLN A 126 10.59 -11.63 1.85
C GLN A 126 10.65 -10.16 1.46
N MET A 127 9.61 -9.64 0.79
CA MET A 127 9.45 -8.21 0.56
C MET A 127 9.41 -7.47 1.90
N GLN A 128 8.54 -7.91 2.82
CA GLN A 128 8.39 -7.28 4.14
C GLN A 128 9.68 -7.37 4.98
N ASP A 129 10.30 -8.57 5.09
CA ASP A 129 11.57 -8.76 5.83
C ASP A 129 12.70 -7.90 5.24
N THR A 130 12.83 -7.87 3.91
CA THR A 130 13.86 -7.07 3.25
C THR A 130 13.66 -5.58 3.50
N LEU A 131 12.43 -5.07 3.37
CA LEU A 131 12.12 -3.66 3.59
C LEU A 131 12.31 -3.25 5.06
N GLN A 132 11.99 -4.11 6.02
CA GLN A 132 12.27 -3.89 7.43
C GLN A 132 13.78 -3.72 7.67
N ARG A 133 14.61 -4.61 7.11
CA ARG A 133 16.07 -4.56 7.25
C ARG A 133 16.68 -3.34 6.57
N LEU A 134 16.18 -2.97 5.38
CA LEU A 134 16.62 -1.77 4.68
C LEU A 134 16.25 -0.51 5.47
N SER A 135 15.03 -0.43 6.00
CA SER A 135 14.58 0.63 6.90
C SER A 135 15.45 0.74 8.14
N LYS A 136 15.75 -0.39 8.81
CA LYS A 136 16.68 -0.42 9.95
C LYS A 136 18.01 0.20 9.56
N THR A 137 18.64 -0.34 8.52
CA THR A 137 19.96 0.09 8.06
C THR A 137 19.99 1.58 7.75
N ALA A 138 18.96 2.09 7.07
CA ALA A 138 18.83 3.50 6.72
C ALA A 138 18.66 4.41 7.94
N VAL A 139 17.79 4.03 8.88
CA VAL A 139 17.56 4.80 10.12
C VAL A 139 18.85 4.92 10.94
N TYR A 140 19.61 3.83 11.09
CA TYR A 140 20.87 3.86 11.83
C TYR A 140 21.97 4.67 11.12
N SER A 141 22.07 4.57 9.78
CA SER A 141 23.13 5.25 9.03
C SER A 141 22.97 6.77 8.97
N TYR A 142 21.74 7.29 9.05
CA TYR A 142 21.42 8.72 9.03
C TYR A 142 22.20 9.50 10.11
N ALA A 143 22.42 8.91 11.29
CA ALA A 143 23.15 9.56 12.38
C ALA A 143 24.60 9.94 12.04
N SER A 144 25.18 9.25 11.05
CA SER A 144 26.59 9.37 10.66
C SER A 144 26.81 9.97 9.27
N GLN A 145 25.73 10.41 8.60
CA GLN A 145 25.78 10.88 7.23
C GLN A 145 25.10 12.24 7.08
N GLU A 146 25.53 13.00 6.09
CA GLU A 146 24.78 14.18 5.67
C GLU A 146 23.45 13.76 5.02
N ARG A 147 22.40 14.53 5.30
CA ARG A 147 21.03 14.24 4.87
C ARG A 147 20.91 14.07 3.35
N MET A 148 21.54 14.94 2.57
CA MET A 148 21.39 14.98 1.12
C MET A 148 21.98 13.73 0.41
N PRO A 149 23.25 13.33 0.67
CA PRO A 149 23.77 12.05 0.21
C PRO A 149 23.00 10.84 0.75
N TRP A 150 22.54 10.90 2.00
CA TRP A 150 21.77 9.82 2.61
C TRP A 150 20.45 9.58 1.88
N ILE A 151 19.69 10.64 1.56
CA ILE A 151 18.45 10.56 0.77
C ILE A 151 18.69 9.88 -0.59
N GLN A 152 19.83 10.16 -1.23
CA GLN A 152 20.18 9.59 -2.53
C GLN A 152 20.52 8.09 -2.47
N THR A 153 21.03 7.62 -1.33
CA THR A 153 21.55 6.26 -1.15
C THR A 153 20.43 5.20 -1.06
N TYR A 154 19.31 5.54 -0.42
CA TYR A 154 18.23 4.59 -0.16
C TYR A 154 17.06 4.75 -1.13
N ILE A 155 16.29 3.66 -1.32
CA ILE A 155 15.02 3.68 -2.07
C ILE A 155 14.03 4.65 -1.42
N GLY A 156 13.10 5.19 -2.21
CA GLY A 156 12.21 6.28 -1.84
C GLY A 156 11.41 6.02 -0.57
N MET A 157 10.73 4.89 -0.49
CA MET A 157 9.94 4.49 0.67
C MET A 157 10.77 4.50 1.97
N VAL A 158 11.99 3.94 1.91
CA VAL A 158 12.91 3.86 3.05
C VAL A 158 13.47 5.23 3.41
N ALA A 159 13.84 6.04 2.43
CA ALA A 159 14.34 7.40 2.65
C ALA A 159 13.27 8.31 3.26
N ILE A 160 12.01 8.17 2.83
CA ILE A 160 10.86 8.89 3.40
C ILE A 160 10.64 8.48 4.85
N LEU A 161 10.53 7.18 5.12
CA LEU A 161 10.30 6.66 6.48
C LEU A 161 11.41 7.09 7.43
N GLY A 162 12.68 6.91 7.03
CA GLY A 162 13.82 7.32 7.86
C GLY A 162 13.83 8.82 8.12
N SER A 163 13.51 9.64 7.11
CA SER A 163 13.41 11.10 7.30
C SER A 163 12.33 11.47 8.32
N GLN A 164 11.16 10.82 8.29
CA GLN A 164 10.07 11.06 9.24
C GLN A 164 10.42 10.63 10.67
N ILE A 165 11.15 9.51 10.83
CA ILE A 165 11.64 9.05 12.14
C ILE A 165 12.63 10.07 12.73
N TRP A 166 13.59 10.51 11.91
CA TRP A 166 14.59 11.47 12.36
C TRP A 166 13.98 12.84 12.67
N TRP A 167 13.04 13.29 11.84
CA TRP A 167 12.26 14.50 12.14
C TRP A 167 11.53 14.40 13.49
N THR A 168 10.84 13.28 13.74
CA THR A 168 10.16 13.05 15.02
C THR A 168 11.13 13.16 16.20
N TRP A 169 12.30 12.52 16.09
CA TRP A 169 13.33 12.58 17.13
C TRP A 169 13.88 13.99 17.33
N GLN A 170 14.12 14.72 16.24
CA GLN A 170 14.66 16.07 16.22
C GLN A 170 13.75 17.08 16.92
N VAL A 171 12.45 17.04 16.62
CA VAL A 171 11.46 17.91 17.29
C VAL A 171 11.34 17.56 18.77
N GLU A 172 11.35 16.28 19.14
CA GLU A 172 11.36 15.86 20.55
C GLU A 172 12.66 16.23 21.29
N ASP A 173 13.79 16.28 20.59
CA ASP A 173 15.04 16.80 21.13
C ASP A 173 14.97 18.32 21.36
N ALA A 174 14.36 19.07 20.44
CA ALA A 174 14.10 20.49 20.63
C ALA A 174 13.21 20.76 21.86
N PHE A 175 12.15 19.96 22.06
CA PHE A 175 11.34 20.04 23.29
C PHE A 175 12.16 19.76 24.57
N ARG A 176 13.08 18.79 24.53
CA ARG A 176 13.97 18.49 25.66
C ARG A 176 14.92 19.66 25.97
N GLN A 177 15.54 20.24 24.94
CA GLN A 177 16.43 21.40 25.10
C GLN A 177 15.69 22.63 25.66
N VAL A 178 14.43 22.85 25.24
CA VAL A 178 13.57 23.89 25.84
C VAL A 178 13.38 23.64 27.34
N ALA A 179 13.07 22.40 27.74
CA ALA A 179 12.92 22.03 29.15
C ALA A 179 14.21 22.17 29.95
N GLU A 180 15.37 21.97 29.33
CA GLU A 180 16.71 22.19 29.90
C GLU A 180 17.10 23.68 29.97
N GLY A 181 16.32 24.57 29.35
CA GLY A 181 16.44 26.03 29.48
C GLY A 181 16.78 26.77 28.19
N ASP A 182 17.03 26.10 27.07
CA ASP A 182 17.23 26.77 25.77
C ASP A 182 15.89 27.16 25.14
N LYS A 183 15.43 28.38 25.48
CA LYS A 183 14.20 28.97 24.94
C LYS A 183 14.20 29.16 23.42
N ASN A 184 15.36 29.06 22.76
CA ASN A 184 15.47 29.20 21.31
C ASN A 184 15.52 27.87 20.57
N ALA A 185 15.57 26.72 21.25
CA ALA A 185 15.76 25.42 20.61
C ALA A 185 14.71 25.13 19.52
N MET A 186 13.42 25.35 19.80
CA MET A 186 12.35 25.16 18.78
C MET A 186 12.48 26.12 17.59
N LYS A 187 12.95 27.36 17.82
CA LYS A 187 13.19 28.34 16.75
C LYS A 187 14.42 27.99 15.91
N ASN A 188 15.43 27.38 16.53
CA ASN A 188 16.60 26.86 15.83
C ASN A 188 16.23 25.63 14.99
N GLU A 189 15.34 24.77 15.49
CA GLU A 189 14.77 23.66 14.74
C GLU A 189 14.06 24.16 13.47
N LEU A 190 13.14 25.11 13.61
CA LEU A 190 12.43 25.72 12.46
C LEU A 190 13.39 26.29 11.40
N ARG A 191 14.49 26.92 11.83
CA ARG A 191 15.51 27.44 10.90
C ARG A 191 16.22 26.33 10.15
N ARG A 192 16.52 25.21 10.82
CA ARG A 192 17.13 24.04 10.20
C ARG A 192 16.18 23.42 9.18
N GLU A 193 14.94 23.15 9.55
CA GLU A 193 13.94 22.59 8.62
C GLU A 193 13.71 23.52 7.42
N SER A 194 13.69 24.83 7.64
CA SER A 194 13.61 25.81 6.54
C SER A 194 14.80 25.72 5.59
N LYS A 195 16.01 25.48 6.11
CA LYS A 195 17.20 25.25 5.29
C LYS A 195 17.08 23.93 4.53
N ASP A 196 16.71 22.85 5.21
CA ASP A 196 16.57 21.52 4.64
C ASP A 196 15.56 21.50 3.47
N VAL A 197 14.43 22.21 3.61
CA VAL A 197 13.45 22.41 2.52
C VAL A 197 14.08 23.15 1.34
N ASN A 198 14.84 24.22 1.59
CA ASN A 198 15.51 24.98 0.52
C ASN A 198 16.58 24.14 -0.19
N ASP A 199 17.35 23.34 0.55
CA ASP A 199 18.35 22.44 -0.02
C ASP A 199 17.71 21.39 -0.95
N LEU A 200 16.52 20.88 -0.60
CA LEU A 200 15.74 20.00 -1.50
C LEU A 200 15.21 20.73 -2.73
N ILE A 201 14.72 21.97 -2.58
CA ILE A 201 14.25 22.81 -3.70
C ILE A 201 15.41 23.11 -4.65
N ASP A 202 16.60 23.37 -4.13
CA ASP A 202 17.78 23.63 -4.95
C ASP A 202 18.24 22.34 -5.65
N LEU A 203 18.22 21.19 -4.97
CA LEU A 203 18.51 19.90 -5.60
C LEU A 203 17.54 19.58 -6.74
N VAL A 204 16.24 19.82 -6.57
CA VAL A 204 15.26 19.52 -7.63
C VAL A 204 15.46 20.41 -8.86
N ARG A 205 16.06 21.59 -8.71
CA ARG A 205 16.42 22.47 -9.85
C ARG A 205 17.68 22.00 -10.59
N GLN A 206 18.49 21.13 -9.99
CA GLN A 206 19.66 20.55 -10.63
C GLN A 206 19.28 19.46 -11.65
N PRO A 207 20.19 19.12 -12.59
CA PRO A 207 20.01 17.99 -13.51
C PRO A 207 20.17 16.65 -12.78
N ILE A 208 19.14 16.23 -12.06
CA ILE A 208 19.00 14.90 -11.43
C ILE A 208 18.11 13.99 -12.28
N ASP A 209 18.30 12.67 -12.14
CA ASP A 209 17.51 11.65 -12.84
C ASP A 209 16.02 11.66 -12.40
N LYS A 210 15.18 10.97 -13.18
CA LYS A 210 13.72 10.98 -12.99
C LYS A 210 13.29 10.36 -11.66
N LEU A 211 13.94 9.28 -11.21
CA LEU A 211 13.60 8.60 -9.95
C LEU A 211 13.98 9.49 -8.78
N GLN A 212 15.20 10.03 -8.79
CA GLN A 212 15.66 10.95 -7.76
C GLN A 212 14.78 12.20 -7.70
N ARG A 213 14.33 12.73 -8.85
CA ARG A 213 13.41 13.87 -8.91
C ARG A 213 12.05 13.56 -8.28
N LYS A 214 11.46 12.39 -8.56
CA LYS A 214 10.21 11.94 -7.92
C LYS A 214 10.37 11.79 -6.40
N LYS A 215 11.49 11.20 -5.95
CA LYS A 215 11.82 11.06 -4.53
C LYS A 215 11.96 12.41 -3.83
N VAL A 216 12.74 13.34 -4.41
CA VAL A 216 12.93 14.69 -3.86
C VAL A 216 11.63 15.48 -3.83
N ASN A 217 10.81 15.44 -4.89
CA ASN A 217 9.49 16.08 -4.89
C ASN A 217 8.60 15.56 -3.75
N THR A 218 8.66 14.26 -3.48
CA THR A 218 7.88 13.65 -2.41
C THR A 218 8.36 14.12 -1.04
N LEU A 219 9.67 14.18 -0.83
CA LEU A 219 10.26 14.70 0.40
C LEU A 219 9.96 16.20 0.60
N ILE A 220 9.95 17.02 -0.46
CA ILE A 220 9.58 18.44 -0.36
C ILE A 220 8.16 18.59 0.21
N ILE A 221 7.20 17.78 -0.25
CA ILE A 221 5.82 17.84 0.27
C ILE A 221 5.77 17.54 1.76
N LEU A 222 6.48 16.50 2.21
CA LEU A 222 6.50 16.07 3.60
C LEU A 222 7.27 17.08 4.48
N ASP A 223 8.42 17.56 4.03
CA ASP A 223 9.26 18.51 4.76
C ASP A 223 8.61 19.89 4.90
N VAL A 224 7.87 20.35 3.87
CA VAL A 224 7.11 21.60 3.97
C VAL A 224 6.03 21.47 5.04
N HIS A 225 5.31 20.35 5.07
CA HIS A 225 4.33 20.09 6.12
C HIS A 225 4.97 20.01 7.52
N ALA A 226 6.08 19.27 7.65
CA ALA A 226 6.85 19.15 8.88
C ALA A 226 7.31 20.52 9.41
N ARG A 227 7.90 21.34 8.54
CA ARG A 227 8.29 22.73 8.84
C ARG A 227 7.10 23.57 9.27
N ASP A 228 5.97 23.46 8.57
CA ASP A 228 4.77 24.22 8.89
C ASP A 228 4.20 23.80 10.26
N VAL A 229 4.31 22.53 10.66
CA VAL A 229 3.97 22.07 12.02
C VAL A 229 4.84 22.78 13.06
N VAL A 230 6.15 22.82 12.88
CA VAL A 230 7.08 23.47 13.82
C VAL A 230 6.91 25.00 13.83
N ASP A 231 6.61 25.62 12.69
CA ASP A 231 6.25 27.05 12.62
C ASP A 231 5.04 27.36 13.51
N ARG A 232 4.01 26.50 13.48
CA ARG A 232 2.87 26.61 14.40
C ARG A 232 3.31 26.48 15.85
N PHE A 233 4.21 25.56 16.19
CA PHE A 233 4.70 25.41 17.56
C PHE A 233 5.43 26.66 18.06
N VAL A 234 6.26 27.28 17.22
CA VAL A 234 6.96 28.53 17.55
C VAL A 234 5.96 29.68 17.74
N ARG A 235 5.00 29.83 16.82
CA ARG A 235 4.01 30.91 16.87
C ARG A 235 3.07 30.78 18.06
N ASP A 236 2.60 29.57 18.34
CA ASP A 236 1.58 29.29 19.35
C ASP A 236 2.21 28.92 20.71
N SER A 237 3.54 29.00 20.82
CA SER A 237 4.33 28.72 22.04
C SER A 237 4.07 27.32 22.62
N ILE A 238 4.08 26.31 21.76
CA ILE A 238 4.04 24.90 22.15
C ILE A 238 5.45 24.49 22.58
N LEU A 239 5.62 24.14 23.86
CA LEU A 239 6.93 23.96 24.49
C LEU A 239 7.11 22.58 25.14
N ASN A 240 6.06 21.76 25.20
CA ASN A 240 6.12 20.41 25.72
C ASN A 240 5.53 19.40 24.72
N LYS A 241 6.21 18.26 24.59
CA LYS A 241 5.75 17.11 23.79
C LYS A 241 4.43 16.49 24.29
N GLU A 242 4.03 16.74 25.54
CA GLU A 242 2.77 16.28 26.11
C GLU A 242 1.58 17.16 25.68
N GLU A 243 1.83 18.27 24.99
CA GLU A 243 0.77 19.11 24.46
C GLU A 243 0.08 18.46 23.27
N PHE A 244 -1.24 18.61 23.21
CA PHE A 244 -2.07 18.05 22.14
C PHE A 244 -1.62 18.45 20.74
N ALA A 245 -1.04 19.65 20.58
CA ALA A 245 -0.49 20.12 19.32
C ALA A 245 0.58 19.15 18.76
N TRP A 246 1.45 18.58 19.60
CA TRP A 246 2.40 17.53 19.20
C TRP A 246 1.73 16.15 19.13
N GLU A 247 0.89 15.83 20.11
CA GLU A 247 0.26 14.50 20.14
C GLU A 247 -0.65 14.23 18.94
N SER A 248 -1.30 15.27 18.41
CA SER A 248 -2.17 15.19 17.24
C SER A 248 -1.44 14.93 15.92
N VAL A 249 -0.11 15.03 15.89
CA VAL A 249 0.72 14.75 14.72
C VAL A 249 0.97 13.25 14.57
N LEU A 250 0.96 12.75 13.33
CA LEU A 250 1.36 11.39 13.00
C LEU A 250 2.89 11.27 13.10
N ARG A 251 3.37 10.57 14.12
CA ARG A 251 4.79 10.50 14.51
C ARG A 251 5.34 9.11 14.27
N PHE A 252 6.61 9.03 13.85
CA PHE A 252 7.27 7.79 13.47
C PHE A 252 8.46 7.54 14.37
N TYR A 253 8.57 6.32 14.90
CA TYR A 253 9.64 5.94 15.81
C TYR A 253 10.26 4.63 15.35
N TRP A 254 11.57 4.50 15.52
CA TRP A 254 12.20 3.19 15.61
C TRP A 254 12.15 2.73 17.06
N ASP A 255 11.26 1.80 17.41
CA ASP A 255 11.20 1.25 18.76
C ASP A 255 12.31 0.21 18.92
N ARG A 256 13.28 0.53 19.78
CA ARG A 256 14.42 -0.35 20.09
C ARG A 256 14.02 -1.64 20.77
N LYS A 257 12.85 -1.70 21.44
CA LYS A 257 12.41 -2.91 22.16
C LYS A 257 11.86 -3.96 21.19
N SER A 258 11.00 -3.55 20.26
CA SER A 258 10.52 -4.42 19.19
C SER A 258 11.51 -4.54 18.03
N ASP A 259 12.50 -3.65 17.98
CA ASP A 259 13.43 -3.48 16.85
C ASP A 259 12.68 -3.26 15.53
N ASP A 260 11.65 -2.40 15.59
CA ASP A 260 10.70 -2.20 14.51
C ASP A 260 10.10 -0.78 14.53
N VAL A 261 9.42 -0.39 13.46
CA VAL A 261 8.78 0.93 13.36
C VAL A 261 7.45 0.96 14.10
N ALA A 262 7.32 1.93 15.00
CA ALA A 262 6.08 2.26 15.69
C ALA A 262 5.58 3.64 15.24
N ILE A 263 4.33 3.70 14.79
CA ILE A 263 3.64 4.93 14.40
C ILE A 263 2.69 5.33 15.52
N ARG A 264 2.74 6.58 15.95
CA ARG A 264 1.90 7.09 17.05
C ARG A 264 1.16 8.35 16.64
N GLN A 265 -0.11 8.42 17.00
CA GLN A 265 -0.93 9.62 16.89
C GLN A 265 -1.97 9.61 18.00
N CYS A 266 -2.10 10.73 18.70
CA CYS A 266 -2.85 10.82 19.95
C CYS A 266 -2.45 9.67 20.90
N THR A 267 -3.43 8.93 21.40
CA THR A 267 -3.24 7.74 22.25
C THR A 267 -3.03 6.45 21.45
N GLY A 268 -3.12 6.50 20.13
CA GLY A 268 -3.03 5.35 19.24
C GLY A 268 -1.60 4.98 18.89
N GLN A 269 -1.35 3.68 18.75
CA GLN A 269 -0.12 3.13 18.18
C GLN A 269 -0.45 2.09 17.11
N VAL A 270 0.23 2.17 15.98
CA VAL A 270 0.07 1.30 14.82
C VAL A 270 1.45 0.84 14.35
N ALA A 271 1.56 -0.41 13.89
CA ALA A 271 2.78 -0.92 13.28
C ALA A 271 2.90 -0.46 11.82
N TYR A 272 4.12 -0.38 11.31
CA TYR A 272 4.37 -0.17 9.88
C TYR A 272 4.37 -1.52 9.16
N CYS A 273 3.62 -1.67 8.08
CA CYS A 273 3.35 -2.99 7.48
C CYS A 273 4.28 -3.38 6.33
N TYR A 274 5.18 -2.49 5.92
CA TYR A 274 6.21 -2.79 4.90
C TYR A 274 5.68 -3.28 3.54
N GLU A 275 4.48 -2.86 3.12
CA GLU A 275 4.05 -3.01 1.73
C GLU A 275 4.92 -2.15 0.80
N TYR A 276 5.46 -2.73 -0.28
CA TYR A 276 6.25 -1.95 -1.23
C TYR A 276 5.36 -1.05 -2.11
N MET A 277 5.55 0.26 -1.97
CA MET A 277 4.73 1.28 -2.66
C MET A 277 5.53 2.10 -3.69
N GLY A 278 6.80 1.74 -3.94
CA GLY A 278 7.67 2.45 -4.87
C GLY A 278 7.71 3.97 -4.64
N LEU A 279 7.82 4.74 -5.73
CA LEU A 279 7.78 6.21 -5.70
C LEU A 279 6.39 6.75 -6.00
N ASN A 280 5.39 6.22 -5.29
CA ASN A 280 4.04 6.74 -5.30
C ASN A 280 4.00 8.09 -4.59
N GLY A 281 3.79 9.17 -5.35
CA GLY A 281 3.74 10.54 -4.83
C GLY A 281 2.79 10.72 -3.64
N ARG A 282 3.04 11.75 -2.84
CA ARG A 282 2.27 12.10 -1.63
C ARG A 282 1.24 13.17 -1.92
N LEU A 283 0.11 13.10 -1.22
CA LEU A 283 -0.90 14.16 -1.23
C LEU A 283 -0.36 15.39 -0.49
N VAL A 284 -0.66 16.59 -0.99
CA VAL A 284 -0.33 17.83 -0.25
C VAL A 284 -1.16 17.86 1.04
N ILE A 285 -0.47 17.97 2.17
CA ILE A 285 -1.09 17.92 3.49
C ILE A 285 -1.61 19.31 3.86
N THR A 286 -2.88 19.37 4.26
CA THR A 286 -3.59 20.57 4.70
C THR A 286 -4.17 20.38 6.11
N PRO A 287 -4.57 21.44 6.82
CA PRO A 287 -5.25 21.31 8.11
C PRO A 287 -6.56 20.50 8.07
N LEU A 288 -7.16 20.32 6.89
CA LEU A 288 -8.35 19.47 6.74
C LEU A 288 -7.96 18.00 6.62
N THR A 289 -6.93 17.67 5.84
CA THR A 289 -6.44 16.29 5.70
C THR A 289 -5.82 15.81 7.00
N ASP A 290 -5.11 16.65 7.76
CA ASP A 290 -4.60 16.33 9.11
C ASP A 290 -5.72 15.86 10.04
N ARG A 291 -6.83 16.61 10.08
CA ARG A 291 -7.99 16.27 10.92
C ARG A 291 -8.64 14.96 10.47
N CYS A 292 -8.72 14.73 9.16
CA CYS A 292 -9.21 13.46 8.62
C CYS A 292 -8.31 12.29 9.05
N VAL A 293 -6.99 12.42 8.88
CA VAL A 293 -6.00 11.43 9.29
C VAL A 293 -6.10 11.12 10.78
N MET A 294 -6.15 12.14 11.64
CA MET A 294 -6.30 11.98 13.09
C MET A 294 -7.57 11.23 13.46
N THR A 295 -8.68 11.50 12.76
CA THR A 295 -9.95 10.80 12.98
C THR A 295 -9.83 9.32 12.59
N LEU A 296 -9.22 9.03 11.44
CA LEU A 296 -9.03 7.67 10.93
C LEU A 296 -8.09 6.84 11.82
N THR A 297 -6.97 7.40 12.26
CA THR A 297 -6.03 6.70 13.15
C THR A 297 -6.61 6.49 14.56
N THR A 298 -7.43 7.42 15.03
CA THR A 298 -8.20 7.24 16.27
C THR A 298 -9.21 6.10 16.12
N ALA A 299 -10.00 6.07 15.03
CA ALA A 299 -10.94 4.98 14.77
C ALA A 299 -10.23 3.61 14.66
N LEU A 300 -9.07 3.57 14.00
CA LEU A 300 -8.24 2.38 13.88
C LEU A 300 -7.77 1.84 15.25
N THR A 301 -7.47 2.73 16.20
CA THR A 301 -7.12 2.36 17.58
C THR A 301 -8.27 1.63 18.28
N PHE A 302 -9.51 1.95 17.93
CA PHE A 302 -10.72 1.26 18.39
C PHE A 302 -11.15 0.09 17.50
N LYS A 303 -10.33 -0.32 16.52
CA LYS A 303 -10.65 -1.36 15.54
C LYS A 303 -11.92 -1.06 14.73
N MET A 304 -12.19 0.22 14.48
CA MET A 304 -13.31 0.69 13.68
C MET A 304 -12.83 1.20 12.31
N GLY A 305 -13.72 1.14 11.33
CA GLY A 305 -13.56 1.84 10.06
C GLY A 305 -13.84 3.34 10.18
N GLY A 306 -13.58 4.09 9.12
CA GLY A 306 -13.91 5.50 9.01
C GLY A 306 -14.84 5.79 7.85
N ALA A 307 -15.67 6.83 7.97
CA ALA A 307 -16.53 7.32 6.90
C ALA A 307 -16.25 8.81 6.63
N PRO A 308 -15.15 9.14 5.91
CA PRO A 308 -14.89 10.51 5.48
C PRO A 308 -16.07 11.00 4.61
N ALA A 309 -16.71 12.08 5.03
CA ALA A 309 -17.87 12.65 4.34
C ALA A 309 -17.53 14.03 3.75
N GLY A 310 -18.03 14.30 2.54
CA GLY A 310 -17.82 15.56 1.84
C GLY A 310 -18.12 15.47 0.34
N PRO A 311 -18.20 16.61 -0.37
CA PRO A 311 -18.49 16.65 -1.81
C PRO A 311 -17.54 15.81 -2.66
N ALA A 312 -17.96 15.46 -3.88
CA ALA A 312 -17.09 14.79 -4.85
C ALA A 312 -15.85 15.65 -5.17
N GLY A 313 -14.70 15.01 -5.40
CA GLY A 313 -13.45 15.71 -5.74
C GLY A 313 -12.75 16.45 -4.60
N THR A 314 -13.18 16.26 -3.34
CA THR A 314 -12.56 16.92 -2.16
C THR A 314 -11.39 16.15 -1.54
N GLY A 315 -10.86 15.14 -2.22
CA GLY A 315 -9.66 14.40 -1.77
C GLY A 315 -9.93 13.31 -0.72
N LYS A 316 -11.18 12.83 -0.57
CA LYS A 316 -11.56 11.85 0.46
C LYS A 316 -10.79 10.53 0.30
N THR A 317 -10.94 9.91 -0.87
CA THR A 317 -10.28 8.66 -1.25
C THR A 317 -8.76 8.83 -1.25
N GLU A 318 -8.27 9.97 -1.74
CA GLU A 318 -6.85 10.31 -1.80
C GLU A 318 -6.25 10.46 -0.40
N THR A 319 -6.99 11.03 0.56
CA THR A 319 -6.54 11.14 1.96
C THR A 319 -6.42 9.75 2.61
N VAL A 320 -7.39 8.85 2.37
CA VAL A 320 -7.33 7.47 2.87
C VAL A 320 -6.16 6.71 2.25
N LYS A 321 -5.95 6.85 0.93
CA LYS A 321 -4.79 6.27 0.22
C LYS A 321 -3.47 6.81 0.77
N ASP A 322 -3.35 8.12 1.00
CA ASP A 322 -2.12 8.72 1.51
C ASP A 322 -1.81 8.31 2.96
N LEU A 323 -2.84 8.12 3.79
CA LEU A 323 -2.70 7.53 5.11
C LEU A 323 -2.24 6.07 5.03
N ALA A 324 -2.86 5.25 4.18
CA ALA A 324 -2.44 3.86 3.99
C ALA A 324 -0.97 3.78 3.55
N LYS A 325 -0.54 4.70 2.67
CA LYS A 325 0.87 4.84 2.29
C LYS A 325 1.79 5.23 3.44
N SER A 326 1.29 5.99 4.40
CA SER A 326 2.05 6.37 5.59
C SER A 326 2.23 5.18 6.55
N LEU A 327 1.29 4.24 6.54
CA LEU A 327 1.36 3.01 7.33
C LEU A 327 2.02 1.84 6.58
N ALA A 328 2.35 2.03 5.30
CA ALA A 328 2.79 0.99 4.37
C ALA A 328 1.83 -0.20 4.30
N ILE A 329 0.55 0.11 4.15
CA ILE A 329 -0.55 -0.85 3.96
C ILE A 329 -1.14 -0.63 2.57
N SER A 330 -1.41 -1.72 1.84
CA SER A 330 -2.13 -1.64 0.56
C SER A 330 -3.58 -1.19 0.78
N CYS A 331 -4.05 -0.25 -0.05
CA CYS A 331 -5.41 0.30 0.01
C CYS A 331 -6.15 -0.04 -1.28
N VAL A 332 -6.98 -1.08 -1.21
CA VAL A 332 -7.83 -1.55 -2.31
C VAL A 332 -9.03 -0.62 -2.40
N VAL A 333 -9.16 0.07 -3.52
CA VAL A 333 -10.24 1.03 -3.73
C VAL A 333 -11.26 0.46 -4.68
N THR A 334 -12.47 0.29 -4.15
CA THR A 334 -13.62 -0.25 -4.90
C THR A 334 -14.61 0.89 -5.12
N ASN A 335 -14.87 1.21 -6.38
CA ASN A 335 -15.95 2.13 -6.71
C ASN A 335 -17.28 1.39 -6.59
N CYS A 336 -18.17 1.87 -5.71
CA CYS A 336 -19.45 1.25 -5.47
C CYS A 336 -20.47 1.68 -6.52
N GLY A 337 -21.10 0.71 -7.16
CA GLY A 337 -22.17 0.93 -8.12
C GLY A 337 -23.05 -0.30 -8.24
N ASP A 338 -23.97 -0.29 -9.22
CA ASP A 338 -25.04 -1.30 -9.35
C ASP A 338 -24.54 -2.74 -9.51
N GLY A 339 -23.27 -2.95 -9.89
CA GLY A 339 -22.66 -4.29 -10.02
C GLY A 339 -22.07 -4.87 -8.73
N LEU A 340 -22.06 -4.13 -7.61
CA LEU A 340 -21.48 -4.57 -6.35
C LEU A 340 -22.53 -5.31 -5.51
N ASP A 341 -22.77 -6.58 -5.83
CA ASP A 341 -23.70 -7.44 -5.10
C ASP A 341 -23.07 -8.05 -3.82
N TYR A 342 -23.88 -8.76 -3.03
CA TYR A 342 -23.42 -9.39 -1.78
C TYR A 342 -22.32 -10.45 -2.01
N ARG A 343 -22.26 -11.05 -3.21
CA ARG A 343 -21.24 -12.07 -3.55
C ARG A 343 -19.90 -11.40 -3.82
N ALA A 344 -19.89 -10.36 -4.65
CA ALA A 344 -18.72 -9.55 -4.92
C ALA A 344 -18.18 -8.93 -3.62
N MET A 345 -19.06 -8.40 -2.77
CA MET A 345 -18.69 -7.91 -1.44
C MET A 345 -18.09 -9.01 -0.56
N GLY A 346 -18.68 -10.21 -0.55
CA GLY A 346 -18.15 -11.36 0.18
C GLY A 346 -16.72 -11.73 -0.24
N VAL A 347 -16.43 -11.74 -1.55
CA VAL A 347 -15.09 -12.00 -2.10
C VAL A 347 -14.11 -10.90 -1.69
N ILE A 348 -14.50 -9.63 -1.83
CA ILE A 348 -13.65 -8.49 -1.45
C ILE A 348 -13.33 -8.53 0.05
N PHE A 349 -14.34 -8.72 0.91
CA PHE A 349 -14.12 -8.78 2.36
C PHE A 349 -13.29 -9.98 2.78
N SER A 350 -13.46 -11.14 2.14
CA SER A 350 -12.61 -12.32 2.40
C SER A 350 -11.15 -11.99 2.09
N GLY A 351 -10.90 -11.38 0.93
CA GLY A 351 -9.57 -10.90 0.55
C GLY A 351 -8.99 -9.88 1.53
N LEU A 352 -9.76 -8.86 1.92
CA LEU A 352 -9.31 -7.84 2.88
C LEU A 352 -9.02 -8.43 4.27
N ALA A 353 -9.86 -9.34 4.75
CA ALA A 353 -9.69 -9.98 6.05
C ALA A 353 -8.45 -10.88 6.10
N GLU A 354 -8.18 -11.62 5.02
CA GLU A 354 -7.03 -12.53 4.95
C GLU A 354 -5.71 -11.82 4.63
N THR A 355 -5.74 -10.73 3.86
CA THR A 355 -4.54 -9.93 3.55
C THR A 355 -4.19 -8.91 4.63
N GLY A 356 -5.17 -8.45 5.41
CA GLY A 356 -5.00 -7.30 6.32
C GLY A 356 -4.94 -5.94 5.59
N PHE A 357 -5.29 -5.89 4.30
CA PHE A 357 -5.33 -4.64 3.53
C PHE A 357 -6.49 -3.76 3.92
N TRP A 358 -6.38 -2.49 3.55
CA TRP A 358 -7.48 -1.54 3.72
C TRP A 358 -8.41 -1.58 2.52
N GLY A 359 -9.71 -1.65 2.78
CA GLY A 359 -10.74 -1.44 1.76
C GLY A 359 -11.25 -0.01 1.82
N CYS A 360 -11.15 0.74 0.72
CA CYS A 360 -11.77 2.05 0.55
C CYS A 360 -12.91 1.94 -0.46
N PHE A 361 -14.14 1.94 0.06
CA PHE A 361 -15.35 1.85 -0.75
C PHE A 361 -15.80 3.25 -1.14
N ASP A 362 -15.45 3.67 -2.37
CA ASP A 362 -15.84 4.98 -2.90
C ASP A 362 -17.30 4.96 -3.35
N GLU A 363 -17.98 6.10 -3.24
CA GLU A 363 -19.41 6.25 -3.56
C GLU A 363 -20.31 5.21 -2.84
N PHE A 364 -19.96 4.82 -1.60
CA PHE A 364 -20.64 3.78 -0.81
C PHE A 364 -22.17 3.94 -0.73
N ASN A 365 -22.66 5.18 -0.79
CA ASN A 365 -24.10 5.49 -0.80
C ASN A 365 -24.84 5.03 -2.08
N ARG A 366 -24.15 4.43 -3.05
CA ARG A 366 -24.73 3.85 -4.27
C ARG A 366 -24.95 2.34 -4.17
N ILE A 367 -24.52 1.69 -3.10
CA ILE A 367 -24.80 0.26 -2.87
C ILE A 367 -26.30 0.10 -2.61
N ASN A 368 -26.92 -0.89 -3.25
CA ASN A 368 -28.31 -1.23 -2.98
C ASN A 368 -28.48 -1.71 -1.53
N VAL A 369 -29.58 -1.31 -0.90
CA VAL A 369 -29.89 -1.70 0.48
C VAL A 369 -30.37 -3.15 0.55
N GLU A 370 -30.91 -3.66 -0.56
CA GLU A 370 -31.27 -5.06 -0.80
C GLU A 370 -30.07 -5.84 -1.36
#